data_AF-A0A956J3I7-F1
#
_entry.id   AF-A0A956J3I7-F1
#
_cell.length_a   1.000
_cell.length_b   1.000
_cell.length_c   1.000
_cell.angle_alpha   90.00
_cell.angle_beta   90.00
_cell.angle_gamma   90.00
#
_symmetry.space_group_name_H-M   'P 1'
#
loop_
_entity.id
_entity.type
_entity.pdbx_description
1 polymer ?
#
loop_
_entity_poly.entity_id
_entity_poly.type
_entity_poly.pdbx_seq_one_letter_code
_entity_poly.pdbx_strand_id
1 'polypeptide(L)'
;MAQAPFLTRLALRDDAPLDATRFPGNLPFLRDLRIDFESPVTFLVGENGSGKSTVLEAIAALSNLPVHGGGRNELASSHAPGTHSDLAPYLRAAFRERPKDGYFFRAEFQAHFASLLDQRRVDPDFTLHGVPADPYPRYGGRSLHTRSHGEAFLAMFETWLSPGLVLMDEPEAALSPQRQLALLGHMARLLRKDAAQFIIATHSPIFLTFP
;
A
#
# COMPACT_ATOMS: atom_id res chain seq x y z
N MET A 1 -7.54 6.99 22.17
CA MET A 1 -7.09 6.32 20.94
C MET A 1 -5.70 6.84 20.61
N ALA A 2 -4.79 5.98 20.14
CA ALA A 2 -3.49 6.44 19.65
C ALA A 2 -3.70 7.39 18.45
N GLN A 3 -2.81 8.36 18.27
CA GLN A 3 -2.87 9.28 17.13
C GLN A 3 -2.11 8.71 15.92
N ALA A 4 -2.41 9.18 14.72
CA ALA A 4 -1.64 8.82 13.52
C ALA A 4 -0.13 9.12 13.69
N PRO A 5 0.77 8.12 13.52
CA PRO A 5 2.20 8.32 13.79
C PRO A 5 2.93 9.06 12.67
N PHE A 6 2.49 8.96 11.40
CA PHE A 6 3.21 9.50 10.24
C PHE A 6 2.40 10.57 9.50
N LEU A 7 1.57 10.17 8.55
CA LEU A 7 0.74 11.07 7.74
C LEU A 7 -0.39 11.62 8.60
N THR A 8 -0.45 12.94 8.76
CA THR A 8 -1.47 13.60 9.59
C THR A 8 -2.50 14.35 8.77
N ARG A 9 -2.16 14.75 7.54
CA ARG A 9 -3.09 15.46 6.64
C ARG A 9 -2.79 15.23 5.18
N LEU A 10 -3.84 15.18 4.36
CA LEU A 10 -3.81 15.31 2.91
C LEU A 10 -4.81 16.39 2.49
N ALA A 11 -4.40 17.35 1.69
CA ALA A 11 -5.28 18.43 1.21
C ALA A 11 -4.89 18.89 -0.19
N LEU A 12 -5.81 19.55 -0.88
CA LEU A 12 -5.52 20.26 -2.12
C LEU A 12 -4.49 21.37 -1.91
N ARG A 13 -3.77 21.66 -2.99
CA ARG A 13 -2.84 22.78 -3.09
C ARG A 13 -3.53 24.01 -3.65
N ASP A 14 -3.36 25.15 -2.99
CA ASP A 14 -3.87 26.42 -3.49
C ASP A 14 -3.14 26.90 -4.75
N ASP A 15 -1.88 26.49 -4.94
CA ASP A 15 -1.00 26.89 -6.04
C ASP A 15 -1.05 25.95 -7.25
N ALA A 16 -1.86 24.90 -7.21
CA ALA A 16 -2.01 23.92 -8.29
C ALA A 16 -3.50 23.59 -8.51
N PRO A 17 -4.25 24.43 -9.26
CA PRO A 17 -5.66 24.20 -9.50
C PRO A 17 -5.90 22.99 -10.42
N LEU A 18 -6.96 22.24 -10.12
CA LEU A 18 -7.44 21.09 -10.91
C LEU A 18 -8.47 21.54 -11.97
N ASP A 19 -8.37 20.99 -13.18
CA ASP A 19 -9.43 21.10 -14.17
C ASP A 19 -10.60 20.18 -13.80
N ALA A 20 -11.72 20.78 -13.37
CA ALA A 20 -12.92 20.06 -12.94
C ALA A 20 -13.61 19.26 -14.07
N THR A 21 -13.21 19.43 -15.34
CA THR A 21 -13.81 18.75 -16.49
C THR A 21 -13.08 17.47 -16.89
N ARG A 22 -11.88 17.22 -16.34
CA ARG A 22 -11.01 16.10 -16.70
C ARG A 22 -10.59 15.30 -15.49
N PHE A 23 -10.24 14.04 -15.70
CA PHE A 23 -9.63 13.23 -14.65
C PHE A 23 -8.25 13.80 -14.27
N PRO A 24 -7.89 13.84 -12.96
CA PRO A 24 -8.70 13.43 -11.81
C PRO A 24 -9.67 14.50 -11.29
N GLY A 25 -9.58 15.76 -11.74
CA GLY A 25 -10.37 16.89 -11.21
C GLY A 25 -11.89 16.79 -11.34
N ASN A 26 -12.39 15.93 -12.24
CA ASN A 26 -13.82 15.63 -12.35
C ASN A 26 -14.37 14.72 -11.23
N LEU A 27 -13.51 14.20 -10.34
CA LEU A 27 -13.92 13.46 -9.16
C LEU A 27 -14.63 14.41 -8.16
N PRO A 28 -15.90 14.15 -7.78
CA PRO A 28 -16.70 15.10 -7.02
C PRO A 28 -16.10 15.53 -5.68
N PHE A 29 -15.40 14.62 -5.00
CA PHE A 29 -14.81 14.86 -3.68
C PHE A 29 -13.55 15.74 -3.71
N LEU A 30 -13.00 16.04 -4.90
CA LEU A 30 -11.79 16.86 -5.07
C LEU A 30 -12.04 18.36 -5.09
N ARG A 31 -13.26 18.83 -4.91
CA ARG A 31 -13.54 20.29 -4.90
C ARG A 31 -12.97 20.98 -3.66
N ASP A 32 -13.00 20.27 -2.54
CA ASP A 32 -12.60 20.75 -1.22
C ASP A 32 -11.89 19.64 -0.42
N LEU A 33 -11.23 18.70 -1.13
CA LEU A 33 -10.58 17.55 -0.50
C LEU A 33 -9.63 17.99 0.62
N ARG A 34 -9.97 17.54 1.82
CA ARG A 34 -9.13 17.59 2.99
C ARG A 34 -9.42 16.37 3.86
N ILE A 35 -8.36 15.62 4.17
CA ILE A 35 -8.40 14.45 5.06
C ILE A 35 -7.43 14.73 6.19
N ASP A 36 -7.94 14.81 7.41
CA ASP A 36 -7.12 14.81 8.63
C ASP A 36 -7.08 13.36 9.17
N PHE A 37 -5.87 12.82 9.33
CA PHE A 37 -5.66 11.44 9.80
C PHE A 37 -5.49 11.46 11.31
N GLU A 38 -6.55 11.11 12.04
CA GLU A 38 -6.59 11.21 13.50
C GLU A 38 -6.16 9.90 14.20
N SER A 39 -6.23 8.78 13.48
CA SER A 39 -5.96 7.42 13.98
C SER A 39 -4.84 6.72 13.19
N PRO A 40 -4.18 5.71 13.77
CA PRO A 40 -3.21 4.87 13.07
C PRO A 40 -3.84 4.02 11.96
N VAL A 41 -5.16 3.84 11.95
CA VAL A 41 -5.88 3.10 10.90
C VAL A 41 -6.96 3.98 10.33
N THR A 42 -6.96 4.17 9.02
CA THR A 42 -7.97 4.92 8.28
C THR A 42 -8.50 4.07 7.14
N PHE A 43 -9.83 3.92 7.07
CA PHE A 43 -10.50 3.26 5.97
C PHE A 43 -11.09 4.30 5.02
N LEU A 44 -10.78 4.19 3.73
CA LEU A 44 -11.44 4.90 2.65
C LEU A 44 -12.52 3.99 2.08
N VAL A 45 -13.78 4.40 2.19
CA VAL A 45 -14.95 3.61 1.80
C VAL A 45 -15.78 4.37 0.77
N GLY A 46 -16.32 3.66 -0.21
CA GLY A 46 -17.10 4.22 -1.29
C GLY A 46 -17.25 3.22 -2.44
N GLU A 47 -18.19 3.50 -3.34
CA GLU A 47 -18.48 2.64 -4.51
C GLU A 47 -17.26 2.48 -5.43
N ASN A 48 -17.29 1.46 -6.29
CA ASN A 48 -16.25 1.26 -7.30
C ASN A 48 -16.24 2.46 -8.26
N GLY A 49 -15.06 2.98 -8.57
CA GLY A 49 -14.91 4.21 -9.37
C GLY A 49 -15.08 5.52 -8.60
N SER A 50 -15.32 5.49 -7.28
CA SER A 50 -15.40 6.71 -6.45
C SER A 50 -14.06 7.44 -6.23
N GLY A 51 -12.93 6.88 -6.70
CA GLY A 51 -11.60 7.51 -6.61
C GLY A 51 -10.75 7.14 -5.40
N LYS A 52 -11.13 6.12 -4.62
CA LYS A 52 -10.35 5.62 -3.46
C LYS A 52 -8.91 5.25 -3.83
N SER A 53 -8.74 4.46 -4.90
CA SER A 53 -7.44 4.05 -5.43
C SER A 53 -6.61 5.26 -5.87
N THR A 54 -7.23 6.25 -6.52
CA THR A 54 -6.57 7.50 -6.94
C THR A 54 -6.02 8.28 -5.76
N VAL A 55 -6.74 8.32 -4.62
CA VAL A 55 -6.24 8.93 -3.37
C VAL A 55 -5.07 8.13 -2.80
N LEU A 56 -5.16 6.80 -2.77
CA LEU A 56 -4.05 5.95 -2.28
C LEU A 56 -2.79 6.09 -3.15
N GLU A 57 -2.94 6.11 -4.47
CA GLU A 57 -1.85 6.35 -5.43
C GLU A 57 -1.18 7.70 -5.17
N ALA A 58 -1.96 8.74 -4.87
CA ALA A 58 -1.41 10.04 -4.54
C ALA A 58 -0.66 10.03 -3.21
N ILE A 59 -1.20 9.36 -2.18
CA ILE A 59 -0.52 9.18 -0.89
C ILE A 59 0.78 8.37 -1.08
N ALA A 60 0.76 7.33 -1.91
CA ALA A 60 1.93 6.52 -2.23
C ALA A 60 3.03 7.40 -2.85
N ALA A 61 2.70 8.16 -3.89
CA ALA A 61 3.62 9.09 -4.54
C ALA A 61 4.21 10.12 -3.57
N LEU A 62 3.38 10.78 -2.76
CA LEU A 62 3.81 11.79 -1.77
C LEU A 62 4.66 11.19 -0.62
N SER A 63 4.56 9.87 -0.43
CA SER A 63 5.31 9.09 0.57
C SER A 63 6.54 8.38 0.00
N ASN A 64 6.90 8.64 -1.26
CA ASN A 64 7.98 7.98 -1.99
C ASN A 64 7.80 6.45 -2.05
N LEU A 65 6.59 6.00 -2.36
CA LEU A 65 6.24 4.61 -2.63
C LEU A 65 5.86 4.43 -4.11
N PRO A 66 6.06 3.24 -4.69
CA PRO A 66 5.61 2.95 -6.05
C PRO A 66 4.08 2.96 -6.12
N VAL A 67 3.50 3.73 -7.06
CA VAL A 67 2.04 3.92 -7.17
C VAL A 67 1.29 2.66 -7.61
N HIS A 68 1.98 1.71 -8.25
CA HIS A 68 1.42 0.41 -8.63
C HIS A 68 1.68 -0.70 -7.61
N GLY A 69 2.20 -0.37 -6.42
CA GLY A 69 2.43 -1.32 -5.34
C GLY A 69 3.90 -1.72 -5.16
N GLY A 70 4.20 -2.25 -3.98
CA GLY A 70 5.55 -2.60 -3.53
C GLY A 70 6.04 -1.72 -2.37
N GLY A 71 7.28 -1.95 -1.95
CA GLY A 71 7.98 -1.15 -0.95
C GLY A 71 8.97 -0.15 -1.57
N ARG A 72 9.71 0.54 -0.71
CA ARG A 72 10.72 1.53 -1.15
C ARG A 72 11.90 0.91 -1.90
N ASN A 73 12.27 -0.32 -1.58
CA ASN A 73 13.36 -1.02 -2.25
C ASN A 73 12.98 -1.37 -3.71
N GLU A 74 11.70 -1.63 -3.96
CA GLU A 74 11.17 -1.90 -5.30
C GLU A 74 11.13 -0.63 -6.16
N LEU A 75 10.87 0.54 -5.57
CA LEU A 75 10.94 1.84 -6.26
C LEU A 75 12.35 2.14 -6.79
N ALA A 76 13.38 1.86 -5.98
CA ALA A 76 14.78 2.07 -6.36
C ALA A 76 15.25 1.15 -7.50
N SER A 77 14.51 0.08 -7.77
CA SER A 77 14.91 -0.96 -8.71
C SER A 77 14.46 -0.69 -10.16
N SER A 78 13.72 0.39 -10.46
CA SER A 78 13.12 0.66 -11.80
C SER A 78 12.15 -0.42 -12.32
N HIS A 79 11.72 -1.36 -11.47
CA HIS A 79 10.82 -2.47 -11.84
C HIS A 79 9.34 -2.16 -11.54
N ALA A 80 9.00 -0.97 -11.04
CA ALA A 80 7.62 -0.59 -10.85
C ALA A 80 7.02 -0.15 -12.21
N PRO A 81 5.92 -0.78 -12.69
CA PRO A 81 5.11 -0.17 -13.74
C PRO A 81 4.68 1.19 -13.21
N GLY A 82 4.82 2.29 -13.97
CA GLY A 82 4.33 3.63 -13.63
C GLY A 82 4.89 4.28 -12.35
N THR A 83 5.47 5.46 -12.48
CA THR A 83 5.97 6.23 -11.33
C THR A 83 5.12 7.45 -10.98
N HIS A 84 4.05 7.70 -11.73
CA HIS A 84 3.31 8.95 -11.68
C HIS A 84 1.87 8.71 -11.18
N SER A 85 1.47 9.48 -10.17
CA SER A 85 0.06 9.62 -9.78
C SER A 85 -0.48 10.87 -10.45
N ASP A 86 -1.63 10.77 -11.10
CA ASP A 86 -2.29 11.92 -11.74
C ASP A 86 -2.77 12.95 -10.72
N LEU A 87 -3.03 12.53 -9.47
CA LEU A 87 -3.58 13.38 -8.41
C LEU A 87 -2.50 13.98 -7.50
N ALA A 88 -1.37 13.29 -7.29
CA ALA A 88 -0.31 13.76 -6.38
C ALA A 88 0.19 15.20 -6.63
N PRO A 89 0.37 15.68 -7.88
CA PRO A 89 0.84 17.05 -8.15
C PRO A 89 -0.05 18.14 -7.55
N TYR A 90 -1.35 17.85 -7.38
CA TYR A 90 -2.36 18.78 -6.90
C TYR A 90 -2.59 18.70 -5.38
N LEU A 91 -1.88 17.79 -4.70
CA LEU A 91 -2.05 17.53 -3.28
C LEU A 91 -0.81 17.91 -2.45
N ARG A 92 -1.06 18.22 -1.18
CA ARG A 92 -0.05 18.42 -0.15
C ARG A 92 -0.30 17.46 0.99
N ALA A 93 0.71 16.66 1.31
CA ALA A 93 0.74 15.81 2.49
C ALA A 93 1.49 16.50 3.64
N ALA A 94 0.93 16.43 4.85
CA ALA A 94 1.62 16.81 6.09
C ALA A 94 1.94 15.56 6.89
N PHE A 95 3.18 15.48 7.37
CA PHE A 95 3.68 14.37 8.17
C PHE A 95 4.12 14.89 9.54
N ARG A 96 3.79 14.16 10.60
CA ARG A 96 4.40 14.34 11.93
C ARG A 96 5.84 13.88 11.91
N GLU A 97 6.05 12.65 11.47
CA GLU A 97 7.34 12.05 11.22
C GLU A 97 7.32 11.38 9.84
N ARG A 98 8.45 11.43 9.12
CA ARG A 98 8.58 10.72 7.85
C ARG A 98 8.81 9.23 8.15
N PRO A 99 7.96 8.33 7.63
CA PRO A 99 8.15 6.91 7.87
C PRO A 99 9.45 6.45 7.18
N LYS A 100 10.26 5.69 7.92
CA LYS A 100 11.53 5.13 7.42
C LYS A 100 11.28 4.06 6.36
N ASP A 101 10.23 3.27 6.56
CA ASP A 101 9.79 2.21 5.67
C ASP A 101 8.32 2.39 5.29
N GLY A 102 7.87 1.71 4.24
CA GLY A 102 6.48 1.74 3.84
C GLY A 102 6.19 0.86 2.63
N TYR A 103 4.93 0.46 2.50
CA TYR A 103 4.49 -0.50 1.50
C TYR A 103 3.12 -0.11 0.97
N PHE A 104 2.91 -0.34 -0.33
CA PHE A 104 1.61 -0.28 -0.96
C PHE A 104 1.22 -1.67 -1.48
N PHE A 105 0.21 -2.28 -0.85
CA PHE A 105 -0.32 -3.57 -1.25
C PHE A 105 -1.49 -3.41 -2.23
N ARG A 106 -1.35 -4.04 -3.40
CA ARG A 106 -2.37 -4.13 -4.43
C ARG A 106 -2.40 -5.56 -4.98
N ALA A 107 -3.57 -6.03 -5.40
CA ALA A 107 -3.69 -7.36 -6.00
C ALA A 107 -2.86 -7.48 -7.30
N GLU A 108 -2.82 -6.43 -8.13
CA GLU A 108 -2.09 -6.41 -9.39
C GLU A 108 -0.57 -6.55 -9.18
N PHE A 109 -0.06 -5.94 -8.11
CA PHE A 109 1.36 -6.00 -7.77
C PHE A 109 1.81 -7.42 -7.37
N GLN A 110 0.93 -8.20 -6.72
CA GLN A 110 1.27 -9.53 -6.22
C GLN A 110 1.70 -10.48 -7.35
N ALA A 111 1.00 -10.46 -8.49
CA ALA A 111 1.35 -11.28 -9.65
C ALA A 111 2.70 -10.85 -10.27
N HIS A 112 2.95 -9.54 -10.38
CA HIS A 112 4.21 -9.01 -10.85
C HIS A 112 5.39 -9.41 -9.93
N PHE A 113 5.18 -9.28 -8.61
CA PHE A 113 6.19 -9.63 -7.63
C PHE A 113 6.52 -11.12 -7.60
N ALA A 114 5.51 -11.98 -7.75
CA ALA A 114 5.72 -13.42 -7.90
C ALA A 114 6.67 -13.74 -9.06
N SER A 115 6.47 -13.10 -10.22
CA SER A 115 7.35 -13.26 -11.39
C SER A 115 8.76 -12.74 -11.14
N LEU A 116 8.90 -11.62 -10.42
CA LEU A 116 10.20 -11.06 -10.03
C LEU A 116 11.00 -12.02 -9.13
N LEU A 117 10.33 -12.69 -8.18
CA LEU A 117 10.99 -13.68 -7.32
C LEU A 117 11.44 -14.92 -8.10
N ASP A 118 10.65 -15.39 -9.06
CA ASP A 118 11.04 -16.50 -9.93
C ASP A 118 12.23 -16.13 -10.84
N GLN A 119 12.26 -14.91 -11.37
CA GLN A 119 13.42 -14.40 -12.12
C GLN A 119 14.68 -14.35 -11.24
N ARG A 120 14.59 -13.79 -10.03
CA ARG A 120 15.71 -13.73 -9.07
C ARG A 120 16.20 -15.11 -8.64
N ARG A 121 15.33 -16.11 -8.60
CA ARG A 121 15.70 -17.48 -8.22
C ARG A 121 16.62 -18.15 -9.24
N VAL A 122 16.44 -17.84 -10.52
CA VAL A 122 17.22 -18.42 -11.62
C VAL A 122 18.38 -17.53 -12.07
N ASP A 123 18.46 -16.31 -11.54
CA ASP A 123 19.55 -15.36 -11.79
C ASP A 123 20.81 -15.79 -11.01
N PRO A 124 21.91 -16.16 -11.69
CA PRO A 124 23.15 -16.60 -11.03
C PRO A 124 23.85 -15.47 -10.27
N ASP A 125 23.55 -14.22 -10.58
CA ASP A 125 24.17 -13.03 -9.96
C ASP A 125 23.31 -12.47 -8.82
N PHE A 126 22.12 -13.04 -8.57
CA PHE A 126 21.26 -12.58 -7.49
C PHE A 126 21.89 -12.92 -6.13
N THR A 127 22.16 -11.86 -5.35
CA THR A 127 22.72 -11.96 -4.02
C THR A 127 21.86 -11.23 -2.98
N LEU A 128 21.83 -11.77 -1.76
CA LEU A 128 21.31 -11.08 -0.58
C LEU A 128 22.46 -10.87 0.40
N HIS A 129 22.71 -9.62 0.78
CA HIS A 129 23.85 -9.23 1.62
C HIS A 129 25.21 -9.69 1.05
N GLY A 130 25.36 -9.68 -0.28
CA GLY A 130 26.61 -10.02 -0.96
C GLY A 130 26.88 -11.53 -1.13
N VAL A 131 25.90 -12.38 -0.82
CA VAL A 131 26.02 -13.83 -0.95
C VAL A 131 24.93 -14.35 -1.90
N PRO A 132 25.25 -15.28 -2.83
CA PRO A 132 24.23 -15.95 -3.65
C PRO A 132 23.12 -16.53 -2.78
N ALA A 133 21.87 -16.26 -3.12
CA ALA A 133 20.75 -16.59 -2.25
C ALA A 133 19.50 -16.99 -3.03
N ASP A 134 18.71 -17.90 -2.46
CA ASP A 134 17.33 -18.11 -2.90
C ASP A 134 16.43 -16.98 -2.33
N PRO A 135 15.60 -16.30 -3.13
CA PRO A 135 14.70 -15.26 -2.63
C PRO A 135 13.52 -15.82 -1.82
N TYR A 136 13.15 -17.10 -1.98
CA TYR A 136 11.93 -17.70 -1.41
C TYR A 136 11.95 -18.11 0.07
N PRO A 137 13.07 -18.34 0.78
CA PRO A 137 13.05 -18.74 2.19
C PRO A 137 12.21 -17.81 3.08
N ARG A 138 12.23 -16.50 2.80
CA ARG A 138 11.45 -15.50 3.55
C ARG A 138 9.94 -15.58 3.26
N TYR A 139 9.56 -16.11 2.11
CA TYR A 139 8.17 -16.27 1.68
C TYR A 139 7.65 -17.70 1.86
N GLY A 140 8.33 -18.55 2.65
CA GLY A 140 7.93 -19.94 2.89
C GLY A 140 8.46 -20.96 1.87
N GLY A 141 9.54 -20.63 1.16
CA GLY A 141 10.39 -21.57 0.43
C GLY A 141 9.84 -22.11 -0.89
N ARG A 142 8.75 -21.56 -1.42
CA ARG A 142 8.14 -21.99 -2.70
C ARG A 142 7.65 -20.79 -3.51
N SER A 143 7.58 -20.96 -4.83
CA SER A 143 7.07 -19.92 -5.74
C SER A 143 5.68 -19.44 -5.35
N LEU A 144 5.51 -18.12 -5.38
CA LEU A 144 4.21 -17.49 -5.10
C LEU A 144 3.17 -17.83 -6.18
N HIS A 145 3.59 -18.17 -7.40
CA HIS A 145 2.71 -18.63 -8.48
C HIS A 145 2.08 -20.00 -8.21
N THR A 146 2.68 -20.80 -7.31
CA THR A 146 2.15 -22.12 -6.95
C THR A 146 1.16 -22.10 -5.79
N ARG A 147 0.80 -20.90 -5.30
CA ARG A 147 -0.10 -20.68 -4.16
C ARG A 147 -1.43 -20.10 -4.61
N SER A 148 -2.44 -20.21 -3.75
CA SER A 148 -3.66 -19.42 -3.94
C SER A 148 -3.33 -17.92 -3.82
N HIS A 149 -4.09 -17.09 -4.54
CA HIS A 149 -3.87 -15.63 -4.58
C HIS A 149 -3.77 -15.01 -3.18
N GLY A 150 -4.66 -15.40 -2.27
CA GLY A 150 -4.64 -14.94 -0.88
C GLY A 150 -3.50 -15.47 -0.01
N GLU A 151 -2.96 -16.67 -0.28
CA GLU A 151 -1.78 -17.18 0.42
C GLU A 151 -0.52 -16.43 0.04
N ALA A 152 -0.38 -16.13 -1.24
CA ALA A 152 0.75 -15.35 -1.71
C ALA A 152 0.69 -13.91 -1.20
N PHE A 153 -0.51 -13.29 -1.18
CA PHE A 153 -0.72 -11.98 -0.55
C PHE A 153 -0.30 -11.99 0.93
N LEU A 154 -0.79 -12.95 1.72
CA LEU A 154 -0.43 -13.04 3.14
C LEU A 154 1.05 -13.29 3.34
N ALA A 155 1.67 -14.17 2.56
CA ALA A 155 3.12 -14.42 2.66
C ALA A 155 3.95 -13.18 2.35
N MET A 156 3.55 -12.37 1.36
CA MET A 156 4.17 -11.07 1.08
C MET A 156 3.96 -10.11 2.25
N PHE A 157 2.71 -9.96 2.71
CA PHE A 157 2.36 -9.07 3.81
C PHE A 157 3.12 -9.40 5.10
N GLU A 158 3.23 -10.66 5.47
CA GLU A 158 3.96 -11.12 6.65
C GLU A 158 5.47 -10.88 6.53
N THR A 159 6.04 -11.05 5.34
CA THR A 159 7.48 -10.82 5.09
C THR A 159 7.81 -9.34 5.13
N TRP A 160 6.90 -8.51 4.63
CA TRP A 160 7.04 -7.05 4.56
C TRP A 160 6.49 -6.37 5.81
N LEU A 161 6.15 -7.14 6.83
CA LEU A 161 5.53 -6.65 8.04
C LEU A 161 6.55 -5.88 8.89
N SER A 162 6.79 -4.63 8.54
CA SER A 162 7.70 -3.73 9.24
C SER A 162 6.97 -2.47 9.75
N PRO A 163 7.50 -1.81 10.78
CA PRO A 163 7.09 -0.46 11.15
C PRO A 163 7.12 0.52 9.98
N GLY A 164 6.00 1.17 9.66
CA GLY A 164 5.96 2.18 8.60
C GLY A 164 4.56 2.60 8.18
N LEU A 165 4.47 3.26 7.03
CA LEU A 165 3.21 3.59 6.38
C LEU A 165 2.81 2.44 5.45
N VAL A 166 1.64 1.85 5.69
CA VAL A 166 1.08 0.74 4.92
C VAL A 166 -0.19 1.19 4.23
N LEU A 167 -0.18 1.13 2.90
CA LEU A 167 -1.34 1.39 2.05
C LEU A 167 -1.89 0.06 1.52
N MET A 168 -3.20 -0.08 1.45
CA MET A 168 -3.83 -1.26 0.84
C MET A 168 -5.00 -0.84 -0.04
N ASP A 169 -5.03 -1.31 -1.28
CA ASP A 169 -6.16 -1.11 -2.19
C ASP A 169 -6.91 -2.43 -2.38
N GLU A 170 -8.17 -2.44 -1.94
CA GLU A 170 -9.12 -3.56 -2.02
C GLU A 170 -8.50 -4.94 -1.65
N PRO A 171 -7.86 -5.06 -0.47
CA PRO A 171 -7.21 -6.32 -0.06
C PRO A 171 -8.19 -7.50 0.00
N GLU A 172 -9.49 -7.26 0.18
CA GLU A 172 -10.54 -8.26 0.12
C GLU A 172 -10.63 -9.01 -1.22
N ALA A 173 -10.22 -8.39 -2.33
CA ALA A 173 -10.27 -8.99 -3.66
C ALA A 173 -9.39 -10.26 -3.75
N ALA A 174 -8.33 -10.30 -2.95
CA ALA A 174 -7.40 -11.43 -2.88
C ALA A 174 -7.70 -12.40 -1.73
N LEU A 175 -8.57 -12.05 -0.79
CA LEU A 175 -8.66 -12.71 0.52
C LEU A 175 -10.06 -13.28 0.80
N SER A 176 -10.12 -14.57 1.14
CA SER A 176 -11.33 -15.16 1.73
C SER A 176 -11.65 -14.50 3.08
N PRO A 177 -12.91 -14.55 3.57
CA PRO A 177 -13.31 -13.95 4.84
C PRO A 177 -12.39 -14.31 6.02
N GLN A 178 -12.00 -15.58 6.12
CA GLN A 178 -11.09 -16.05 7.18
C GLN A 178 -9.70 -15.42 7.07
N ARG A 179 -9.20 -15.20 5.85
CA ARG A 179 -7.91 -14.55 5.62
C ARG A 179 -7.96 -13.03 5.85
N GLN A 180 -9.10 -12.39 5.60
CA GLN A 180 -9.32 -11.00 6.00
C GLN A 180 -9.23 -10.86 7.53
N LEU A 181 -9.87 -11.76 8.29
CA LEU A 181 -9.75 -11.80 9.75
C LEU A 181 -8.29 -12.02 10.21
N ALA A 182 -7.54 -12.90 9.54
CA ALA A 182 -6.12 -13.09 9.82
C ALA A 182 -5.32 -11.80 9.60
N LEU A 183 -5.57 -11.09 8.48
CA LEU A 183 -4.95 -9.81 8.18
C LEU A 183 -5.23 -8.75 9.25
N LEU A 184 -6.49 -8.63 9.71
CA LEU A 184 -6.85 -7.75 10.84
C LEU A 184 -6.06 -8.11 12.11
N GLY A 185 -5.89 -9.41 12.40
CA GLY A 185 -5.06 -9.88 13.52
C GLY A 185 -3.59 -9.43 13.40
N HIS A 186 -3.01 -9.50 12.21
CA HIS A 186 -1.65 -9.02 11.98
C HIS A 186 -1.53 -7.49 12.08
N MET A 187 -2.52 -6.73 11.58
CA MET A 187 -2.59 -5.27 11.73
C MET A 187 -2.62 -4.88 13.21
N ALA A 188 -3.51 -5.49 13.99
CA ALA A 188 -3.62 -5.23 15.43
C ALA A 188 -2.30 -5.50 16.18
N ARG A 189 -1.57 -6.55 15.78
CA ARG A 189 -0.25 -6.87 16.35
C ARG A 189 0.81 -5.81 16.01
N LEU A 190 0.77 -5.23 14.80
CA LEU A 190 1.69 -4.16 14.40
C LEU A 190 1.40 -2.85 15.14
N LEU A 191 0.12 -2.50 15.31
CA LEU A 191 -0.28 -1.28 16.02
C LEU A 191 0.17 -1.29 17.48
N ARG A 192 0.15 -2.45 18.16
CA ARG A 192 0.64 -2.59 19.55
C ARG A 192 2.13 -2.30 19.72
N LYS A 193 2.89 -2.25 18.63
CA LYS A 193 4.33 -1.91 18.66
C LYS A 193 4.58 -0.42 18.34
N ASP A 194 3.53 0.40 18.28
CA ASP A 194 3.53 1.85 17.97
C ASP A 194 4.28 2.24 16.69
N ALA A 195 4.31 1.32 15.75
CA ALA A 195 5.26 1.34 14.67
C ALA A 195 4.62 1.50 13.28
N ALA A 196 3.30 1.45 13.16
CA ALA A 196 2.63 1.38 11.87
C ALA A 196 1.43 2.33 11.74
N GLN A 197 1.21 2.82 10.53
CA GLN A 197 -0.01 3.51 10.10
C GLN A 197 -0.59 2.80 8.88
N PHE A 198 -1.88 2.51 8.89
CA PHE A 198 -2.61 1.87 7.81
C PHE A 198 -3.60 2.84 7.18
N ILE A 199 -3.59 2.91 5.85
CA ILE A 199 -4.62 3.61 5.07
C ILE A 199 -5.13 2.63 4.03
N ILE A 200 -6.38 2.23 4.16
CA ILE A 200 -6.95 1.07 3.44
C ILE A 200 -8.17 1.53 2.66
N ALA A 201 -8.15 1.39 1.34
CA ALA A 201 -9.35 1.48 0.52
C ALA A 201 -10.04 0.12 0.50
N THR A 202 -11.31 0.07 0.88
CA THR A 202 -12.06 -1.18 0.97
C THR A 202 -13.56 -0.94 0.86
N HIS A 203 -14.26 -1.94 0.37
CA HIS A 203 -15.72 -2.08 0.43
C HIS A 203 -16.13 -3.27 1.31
N SER A 204 -15.17 -4.00 1.88
CA SER A 204 -15.47 -5.19 2.68
C SER A 204 -15.95 -4.81 4.08
N PRO A 205 -17.14 -5.28 4.49
CA PRO A 205 -17.66 -5.03 5.82
C PRO A 205 -16.81 -5.68 6.92
N ILE A 206 -16.00 -6.70 6.60
CA ILE A 206 -15.12 -7.38 7.56
C ILE A 206 -14.02 -6.42 8.01
N PHE A 207 -13.37 -5.70 7.09
CA PHE A 207 -12.34 -4.71 7.47
C PHE A 207 -12.91 -3.58 8.32
N LEU A 208 -14.15 -3.18 8.07
CA LEU A 208 -14.84 -2.13 8.82
C LEU A 208 -15.22 -2.54 10.25
N THR A 209 -15.00 -3.81 10.64
CA THR A 209 -15.13 -4.26 12.04
C THR A 209 -13.87 -3.98 12.88
N PHE A 210 -12.80 -3.45 12.29
CA PHE A 210 -11.56 -3.19 13.01
C PHE A 210 -11.76 -2.16 14.15
N PRO A 211 -11.29 -2.47 15.38
CA PRO A 211 -11.56 -1.66 16.57
C PRO A 211 -10.71 -0.39 16.70
#